data_AF-A0A2Z2NCR0-F1
#
_entry.id   AF-A0A2Z2NCR0-F1
#
_cell.length_a   1.000
_cell.length_b   1.000
_cell.length_c   1.000
_cell.angle_alpha   90.00
_cell.angle_beta   90.00
_cell.angle_gamma   90.00
#
_symmetry.space_group_name_H-M   'P 1'
#
loop_
_entity.id
_entity.type
_entity.pdbx_description
1 polymer ?
#
loop_
_entity_poly.entity_id
_entity_poly.type
_entity_poly.pdbx_seq_one_letter_code
_entity_poly.pdbx_strand_id
1 'polypeptide(L)' 'MMGFGWFGIFGAIFMFLFWILIIVGVVWFIKWLVEQGSGGSTGASKKSAIEILDEKYARGEIDDEEYEKRRRKLLEA' A
#
# COMPACT_ATOMS: atom_id res chain seq x y z
N MET A 1 47.36 5.37 24.59
CA MET A 1 46.43 4.36 24.06
C MET A 1 45.32 5.09 23.29
N MET A 2 45.51 5.40 22.01
CA MET A 2 44.56 6.19 21.20
C MET A 2 44.43 5.61 19.79
N GLY A 3 44.04 4.34 19.68
CA GLY A 3 43.87 3.66 18.39
C GLY A 3 42.46 3.09 18.14
N PHE A 4 41.53 3.22 19.11
CA PHE A 4 40.23 2.53 19.05
C PHE A 4 39.04 3.44 18.73
N GLY A 5 39.23 4.77 18.68
CA GLY A 5 38.15 5.73 18.45
C GLY A 5 37.58 5.70 17.03
N TRP A 6 38.44 5.66 16.01
CA TRP A 6 38.01 5.62 14.61
C TRP A 6 37.43 4.28 14.18
N PHE A 7 38.02 3.16 14.65
CA PHE A 7 37.49 1.82 14.38
C PHE A 7 36.14 1.57 15.05
N GLY A 8 35.92 2.12 16.25
CA GLY A 8 34.63 2.05 16.94
C GLY A 8 33.53 2.83 16.23
N ILE A 9 33.84 4.03 15.72
CA ILE A 9 32.89 4.85 14.94
C ILE A 9 32.53 4.15 13.62
N PHE A 10 33.52 3.60 12.91
CA PHE A 10 33.27 2.83 11.70
C PHE A 10 32.38 1.61 11.96
N GLY A 11 32.61 0.88 13.05
CA GLY A 11 31.77 -0.24 13.46
C GLY A 11 30.32 0.17 13.77
N ALA A 12 30.13 1.29 14.48
CA ALA A 12 28.81 1.82 14.79
C ALA A 12 28.04 2.23 13.53
N ILE A 13 28.70 2.92 12.59
CA ILE A 13 28.10 3.31 11.31
C ILE A 13 27.71 2.08 10.50
N PHE A 14 28.59 1.08 10.42
CA PHE A 14 28.30 -0.15 9.66
C PHE A 14 27.09 -0.90 10.24
N MET A 15 26.97 -0.94 11.56
CA MET A 15 25.82 -1.54 12.24
C MET A 15 24.51 -0.80 11.91
N PHE A 16 24.52 0.54 11.94
CA PHE A 16 23.36 1.34 11.54
C PHE A 16 23.01 1.16 10.06
N LEU A 17 24.03 1.14 9.19
CA LEU A 17 23.85 0.93 7.76
C LEU A 17 23.19 -0.42 7.47
N PHE A 18 23.62 -1.46 8.19
CA PHE A 18 23.03 -2.79 8.12
C PHE A 18 21.54 -2.80 8.52
N TRP A 19 21.19 -2.13 9.62
CA TRP A 19 19.79 -1.98 10.04
C TRP A 19 18.95 -1.20 9.02
N ILE A 20 19.49 -0.11 8.47
CA ILE A 20 18.81 0.65 7.41
C ILE A 20 18.58 -0.23 6.18
N LEU A 21 19.58 -1.02 5.78
CA LEU A 21 19.46 -1.92 4.64
C LEU A 21 18.39 -2.99 4.86
N ILE A 22 18.29 -3.54 6.08
CA ILE A 22 17.19 -4.44 6.46
C ILE A 22 15.85 -3.74 6.33
N ILE A 23 15.69 -2.54 6.90
CA ILE A 23 14.44 -1.78 6.83
C ILE A 23 14.06 -1.51 5.37
N VAL A 24 15.00 -1.05 4.55
CA VAL A 24 14.77 -0.80 3.12
C VAL A 24 14.38 -2.09 2.41
N GLY A 25 15.04 -3.22 2.70
CA GLY A 25 14.70 -4.52 2.14
C GLY A 25 13.29 -4.97 2.52
N VAL A 26 12.90 -4.82 3.79
CA VAL A 26 11.54 -5.15 4.26
C VAL A 26 10.51 -4.23 3.62
N VAL A 27 10.75 -2.92 3.59
CA VAL A 27 9.83 -1.95 2.96
C VAL A 27 9.70 -2.24 1.48
N TRP A 28 10.79 -2.54 0.78
CA TRP A 28 10.77 -2.89 -0.65
C TRP A 28 10.02 -4.20 -0.90
N PHE A 29 10.25 -5.22 -0.06
CA PHE A 29 9.56 -6.50 -0.14
C PHE A 29 8.06 -6.37 0.12
N ILE A 30 7.67 -5.59 1.14
CA ILE A 30 6.27 -5.26 1.41
C ILE A 30 5.68 -4.45 0.25
N LYS A 31 6.38 -3.43 -0.25
CA LYS A 31 5.95 -2.67 -1.43
C LYS A 31 5.74 -3.57 -2.64
N TRP A 32 6.63 -4.52 -2.87
CA TRP A 32 6.55 -5.46 -4.00
C TRP A 32 5.40 -6.46 -3.84
N LEU A 33 5.19 -6.99 -2.63
CA LEU A 33 4.03 -7.84 -2.31
C LEU A 33 2.72 -7.08 -2.44
N VAL A 34 2.68 -5.83 -1.96
CA VAL A 34 1.54 -4.94 -2.12
C VAL A 34 1.36 -4.64 -3.60
N GLU A 35 2.38 -4.22 -4.36
CA GLU A 35 2.29 -3.94 -5.80
C GLU A 35 1.94 -5.19 -6.64
N GLN A 36 2.30 -6.40 -6.21
CA GLN A 36 1.82 -7.65 -6.83
C GLN A 36 0.36 -7.97 -6.48
N GLY A 37 -0.06 -7.73 -5.23
CA GLY A 37 -1.47 -7.84 -4.82
C GLY A 37 -2.34 -6.67 -5.27
N SER A 38 -1.71 -5.56 -5.62
CA SER A 38 -2.27 -4.24 -5.97
C SER A 38 -1.70 -3.76 -7.30
N GLY A 39 -1.57 -4.66 -8.27
CA GLY A 39 -1.29 -4.33 -9.67
C GLY A 39 -2.44 -3.57 -10.34
N GLY A 40 -2.93 -2.52 -9.69
CA GLY A 40 -4.12 -1.77 -10.04
C GLY A 40 -4.34 -0.63 -9.05
N SER A 41 -3.41 0.32 -8.99
CA SER A 41 -3.61 1.61 -8.30
C SER A 41 -4.70 2.48 -8.95
N THR A 42 -5.31 2.03 -10.05
CA THR A 42 -6.57 2.52 -10.62
C THR A 42 -7.78 1.62 -10.30
N GLY A 43 -7.56 0.37 -9.88
CA GLY A 43 -8.61 -0.62 -9.60
C GLY A 43 -8.98 -0.76 -8.12
N ALA A 44 -8.07 -0.49 -7.19
CA ALA A 44 -8.33 -0.58 -5.75
C ALA A 44 -9.31 0.52 -5.27
N SER A 45 -9.22 1.73 -5.81
CA SER A 45 -10.19 2.80 -5.56
C SER A 45 -11.56 2.47 -6.17
N LYS A 46 -11.58 1.85 -7.36
CA LYS A 46 -12.81 1.40 -8.05
C LYS A 46 -13.49 0.25 -7.30
N LYS A 47 -12.73 -0.71 -6.77
CA LYS A 47 -13.25 -1.78 -5.90
C LYS A 47 -13.83 -1.21 -4.60
N SER A 48 -13.13 -0.29 -3.95
CA SER A 48 -13.65 0.40 -2.77
C SER A 48 -14.91 1.22 -3.08
N ALA A 49 -14.97 1.90 -4.24
CA ALA A 49 -16.15 2.66 -4.65
C ALA A 49 -17.36 1.76 -4.95
N ILE A 50 -17.15 0.58 -5.53
CA ILE A 50 -18.20 -0.43 -5.77
C ILE A 50 -18.65 -1.05 -4.44
N GLU A 51 -17.73 -1.39 -3.53
CA GLU A 51 -18.08 -1.91 -2.19
C GLU A 51 -18.92 -0.92 -1.38
N ILE A 52 -18.59 0.38 -1.42
CA ILE A 52 -19.38 1.43 -0.78
C ILE A 52 -20.77 1.57 -1.44
N LEU A 53 -20.87 1.35 -2.76
CA LEU A 53 -22.14 1.41 -3.48
C LEU A 53 -23.04 0.21 -3.13
N ASP A 54 -22.46 -0.98 -3.06
CA ASP A 54 -23.15 -2.22 -2.66
C ASP A 54 -23.68 -2.15 -1.24
N GLU A 55 -22.90 -1.58 -0.30
CA GLU A 55 -23.33 -1.42 1.09
C GLU A 55 -24.57 -0.51 1.21
N LYS A 56 -24.61 0.58 0.44
CA LYS A 56 -25.74 1.52 0.44
C LYS A 56 -26.98 0.97 -0.24
N TYR A 57 -26.81 0.19 -1.30
CA TYR A 57 -27.89 -0.55 -1.93
C TYR A 57 -28.48 -1.61 -0.97
N ALA A 58 -27.63 -2.36 -0.26
CA ALA A 58 -28.08 -3.32 0.76
C ALA A 58 -28.79 -2.65 1.95
N ARG A 59 -28.43 -1.41 2.28
CA ARG A 59 -29.13 -0.56 3.26
C ARG A 59 -30.45 0.02 2.74
N GLY A 60 -30.74 -0.14 1.44
CA GLY A 60 -31.92 0.44 0.80
C GLY A 60 -31.87 1.97 0.64
N GLU A 61 -30.68 2.57 0.76
CA GLU A 61 -30.49 4.02 0.60
C GLU A 61 -30.46 4.45 -0.87
N ILE A 62 -30.32 3.50 -1.80
CA ILE A 62 -30.24 3.74 -3.23
C ILE A 62 -31.15 2.74 -3.95
N ASP A 63 -31.87 3.22 -4.95
CA ASP A 63 -32.76 2.43 -5.80
C ASP A 63 -31.99 1.61 -6.85
N ASP A 64 -32.59 0.51 -7.32
CA ASP A 64 -32.06 -0.39 -8.34
C ASP A 64 -31.57 0.34 -9.60
N GLU A 65 -32.37 1.30 -10.08
CA GLU A 65 -32.04 2.05 -11.30
C GLU A 65 -30.81 2.93 -11.11
N GLU A 66 -30.66 3.52 -9.93
CA GLU A 66 -29.56 4.41 -9.61
C GLU A 66 -28.27 3.65 -9.29
N TYR A 67 -28.39 2.48 -8.67
CA TYR A 67 -27.30 1.53 -8.49
C TYR A 67 -26.71 1.10 -9.84
N GLU A 68 -27.55 0.63 -10.76
CA GLU A 68 -27.16 0.20 -12.09
C GLU A 68 -26.45 1.30 -12.90
N LYS A 69 -26.97 2.52 -12.84
CA LYS A 69 -26.39 3.68 -13.55
C LYS A 69 -24.99 4.03 -13.03
N ARG A 70 -24.82 4.05 -11.70
CA ARG A 70 -23.55 4.38 -11.05
C ARG A 70 -22.54 3.25 -11.23
N ARG A 71 -22.99 1.99 -11.14
CA ARG A 71 -22.17 0.80 -11.36
C ARG A 71 -21.64 0.73 -12.79
N ARG A 72 -22.49 0.99 -13.80
CA ARG A 72 -22.05 1.06 -15.21
C ARG A 72 -21.04 2.18 -15.42
N LYS A 73 -21.31 3.38 -14.90
CA LYS A 73 -20.40 4.53 -15.00
C LYS A 73 -19.04 4.27 -14.35
N LEU A 74 -19.03 3.57 -13.22
CA LEU A 74 -17.78 3.15 -12.57
C LEU A 74 -17.08 2.07 -13.37
N LEU A 75 -17.80 1.09 -13.94
CA LEU A 75 -17.24 0.00 -14.75
C LEU A 75 -16.66 0.48 -16.08
N GLU A 76 -17.28 1.48 -16.71
CA GLU A 76 -16.96 2.01 -18.05
C GLU A 76 -15.86 3.10 -18.03
N ALA A 77 -15.48 3.60 -16.85
CA ALA A 77 -14.33 4.49 -16.62
C ALA A 77 -13.08 3.72 -16.15
#